data_AF-A0A4V4HN17-F1
#
_entry.id   AF-A0A4V4HN17-F1
#
_cell.length_a   1.000
_cell.length_b   1.000
_cell.length_c   1.000
_cell.angle_alpha   90.00
_cell.angle_beta   90.00
_cell.angle_gamma   90.00
#
_symmetry.space_group_name_H-M   'P 1'
#
loop_
_entity.id
_entity.type
_entity.pdbx_description
1 polymer ?
#
loop_
_entity_poly.entity_id
_entity_poly.type
_entity_poly.pdbx_seq_one_letter_code
_entity_poly.pdbx_strand_id
1 'polypeptide(L)'
;MKERGAFGRVALVTGANKGIGRATAERLAGLGFAVVVGARDGRRGEAVAGAIRGSGGEARAVGLDVTVPATIEEARRSIGEWYGRLDVLVNNAGISGSGNAAPGDAVDRVPSVVDLDVVREVFEVNVFGVIAVTNGMLPLLRRSAGARVVNLTSHSASLALYADPAGPLAGLPSAAYSPSKTALNAVTLQYANELRGEGILVNAVAPGFVDTEINGNTGVLSPAQAAEAVVRFAVLGADGPTGGFHSAEGPLPW
;
A
#
# COMPACT_ATOMS: atom_id res chain seq x y z
N MET A 1 28.04 21.76 5.85
CA MET A 1 27.74 20.59 5.01
C MET A 1 26.99 19.59 5.91
N LYS A 2 25.65 19.63 5.91
CA LYS A 2 24.83 18.83 6.85
C LYS A 2 24.80 17.37 6.41
N GLU A 3 24.96 16.48 7.37
CA GLU A 3 25.11 15.03 7.25
C GLU A 3 24.04 14.38 6.37
N ARG A 4 24.48 13.87 5.21
CA ARG A 4 23.75 12.81 4.49
C ARG A 4 24.07 11.50 5.21
N GLY A 5 23.30 11.07 6.21
CA GLY A 5 23.57 9.74 6.78
C GLY A 5 22.89 9.24 8.05
N ALA A 6 22.05 10.00 8.76
CA ALA A 6 21.52 9.51 10.04
C ALA A 6 20.50 8.35 9.91
N PHE A 7 19.77 8.25 8.80
CA PHE A 7 18.73 7.24 8.59
C PHE A 7 19.15 6.24 7.50
N GLY A 8 19.09 4.95 7.83
CA GLY A 8 19.71 3.88 7.03
C GLY A 8 18.95 3.53 5.76
N ARG A 9 17.61 3.65 5.76
CA ARG A 9 16.74 3.29 4.62
C ARG A 9 15.64 4.31 4.40
N VAL A 10 15.20 4.45 3.14
CA VAL A 10 14.18 5.41 2.71
C VAL A 10 12.92 4.67 2.29
N ALA A 11 11.77 5.05 2.83
CA ALA A 11 10.49 4.43 2.53
C ALA A 11 9.48 5.45 1.99
N LEU A 12 8.76 5.10 0.93
CA LEU A 12 7.57 5.83 0.46
C LEU A 12 6.33 5.03 0.84
N VAL A 13 5.37 5.66 1.49
CA VAL A 13 4.05 5.09 1.76
C VAL A 13 2.99 5.95 1.06
N THR A 14 2.23 5.36 0.14
CA THR A 14 1.16 6.09 -0.57
C THR A 14 -0.13 6.12 0.25
N GLY A 15 -0.94 7.17 0.15
CA GLY A 15 -2.15 7.31 0.97
C GLY A 15 -1.88 7.35 2.48
N ALA A 16 -0.72 7.88 2.88
CA ALA A 16 -0.21 7.81 4.25
C ALA A 16 -0.75 8.90 5.19
N ASN A 17 -1.78 9.64 4.78
CA ASN A 17 -2.37 10.71 5.59
C ASN A 17 -3.34 10.21 6.67
N LYS A 18 -3.77 8.93 6.63
CA LYS A 18 -4.70 8.32 7.59
C LYS A 18 -4.60 6.80 7.59
N GLY A 19 -5.34 6.15 8.50
CA GLY A 19 -5.54 4.70 8.54
C GLY A 19 -4.23 3.91 8.59
N ILE A 20 -4.21 2.78 7.87
CA ILE A 20 -3.07 1.85 7.82
C ILE A 20 -1.82 2.54 7.27
N GLY A 21 -1.95 3.39 6.26
CA GLY A 21 -0.82 4.11 5.66
C GLY A 21 -0.10 5.02 6.65
N ARG A 22 -0.87 5.78 7.45
CA ARG A 22 -0.29 6.62 8.52
C ARG A 22 0.42 5.77 9.57
N ALA A 23 -0.24 4.73 10.07
CA ALA A 23 0.35 3.84 11.07
C ALA A 23 1.61 3.14 10.55
N THR A 24 1.63 2.77 9.27
CA THR A 24 2.81 2.19 8.59
C THR A 24 3.96 3.22 8.52
N ALA A 25 3.66 4.47 8.14
CA ALA A 25 4.65 5.54 8.08
C ALA A 25 5.26 5.82 9.47
N GLU A 26 4.44 5.95 10.51
CA GLU A 26 4.88 6.15 11.89
C GLU A 26 5.73 4.97 12.38
N ARG A 27 5.30 3.74 12.09
CA ARG A 27 6.02 2.53 12.51
C ARG A 27 7.38 2.38 11.82
N LEU A 28 7.47 2.66 10.51
CA LEU A 28 8.73 2.66 9.76
C LEU A 28 9.68 3.74 10.29
N ALA A 29 9.18 4.93 10.58
CA ALA A 29 10.00 6.00 11.17
C ALA A 29 10.57 5.57 12.54
N GLY A 30 9.76 4.91 13.37
CA GLY A 30 10.22 4.32 14.64
C GLY A 30 11.27 3.22 14.49
N LEU A 31 11.43 2.64 13.28
CA LEU A 31 12.51 1.71 12.94
C LEU A 31 13.75 2.40 12.33
N GLY A 32 13.79 3.74 12.33
CA GLY A 32 14.92 4.52 11.81
C GLY A 32 14.92 4.67 10.28
N PHE A 33 13.77 4.57 9.64
CA PHE A 33 13.63 4.95 8.23
C PHE A 33 13.48 6.46 8.08
N ALA A 34 14.00 7.00 6.98
CA ALA A 34 13.53 8.27 6.43
C ALA A 34 12.23 8.03 5.66
N VAL A 35 11.12 8.58 6.12
CA VAL A 35 9.79 8.27 5.59
C VAL A 35 9.24 9.39 4.71
N VAL A 36 8.88 9.04 3.49
CA VAL A 36 8.18 9.90 2.55
C VAL A 36 6.69 9.61 2.65
N VAL A 37 5.93 10.57 3.18
CA VAL A 37 4.48 10.51 3.35
C VAL A 37 3.83 10.98 2.06
N GLY A 38 3.41 10.02 1.22
CA GLY A 38 2.66 10.30 -0.01
C GLY A 38 1.18 10.51 0.29
N ALA A 39 0.66 11.70 -0.03
CA ALA A 39 -0.76 12.01 0.17
C ALA A 39 -1.27 12.96 -0.93
N ARG A 40 -2.53 12.77 -1.35
CA ARG A 40 -3.21 13.69 -2.28
C ARG A 40 -3.38 15.08 -1.66
N ASP A 41 -3.83 15.10 -0.41
CA ASP A 41 -3.93 16.32 0.39
C ASP A 41 -2.58 16.60 1.06
N GLY A 42 -1.84 17.55 0.51
CA GLY A 42 -0.53 17.94 1.02
C GLY A 42 -0.56 18.45 2.46
N ARG A 43 -1.65 19.07 2.92
CA ARG A 43 -1.77 19.53 4.31
C ARG A 43 -1.89 18.36 5.27
N ARG A 44 -2.71 17.36 4.93
CA ARG A 44 -2.85 16.16 5.75
C ARG A 44 -1.58 15.30 5.72
N GLY A 45 -0.90 15.22 4.58
CA GLY A 45 0.41 14.57 4.48
C GLY A 45 1.46 15.24 5.37
N GLU A 46 1.53 16.58 5.33
CA GLU A 46 2.49 17.35 6.13
C GLU A 46 2.19 17.27 7.63
N ALA A 47 0.93 17.18 8.03
CA ALA A 47 0.57 16.94 9.43
C ALA A 47 1.14 15.61 9.96
N VAL A 48 1.09 14.54 9.17
CA VAL A 48 1.68 13.24 9.53
C VAL A 48 3.21 13.32 9.55
N ALA A 49 3.83 13.90 8.51
CA ALA A 49 5.28 14.06 8.47
C ALA A 49 5.79 14.93 9.64
N GLY A 50 5.08 15.99 9.99
CA GLY A 50 5.35 16.85 11.14
C GLY A 50 5.24 16.12 12.47
N ALA A 51 4.23 15.27 12.65
CA ALA A 51 4.09 14.44 13.84
C ALA A 51 5.28 13.47 13.99
N ILE A 52 5.67 12.79 12.91
CA ILE A 52 6.84 11.89 12.90
C ILE A 52 8.11 12.63 13.30
N ARG A 53 8.35 13.82 12.74
CA ARG A 53 9.50 14.67 13.11
C ARG A 53 9.43 15.15 14.55
N GLY A 54 8.25 15.50 15.04
CA GLY A 54 8.02 15.88 16.44
C GLY A 54 8.34 14.75 17.43
N SER A 55 8.22 13.49 17.00
CA SER A 55 8.63 12.30 17.76
C SER A 55 10.10 11.90 17.54
N GLY A 56 10.89 12.72 16.83
CA GLY A 56 12.32 12.48 16.60
C GLY A 56 12.66 11.61 15.38
N GLY A 57 11.67 11.24 14.56
CA GLY A 57 11.89 10.53 13.30
C GLY A 57 12.24 11.47 12.13
N GLU A 58 12.63 10.91 10.99
CA GLU A 58 12.79 11.66 9.74
C GLU A 58 11.59 11.40 8.83
N ALA A 59 10.88 12.47 8.47
CA ALA A 59 9.80 12.38 7.50
C ALA A 59 9.62 13.64 6.66
N ARG A 60 9.20 13.46 5.42
CA ARG A 60 8.84 14.52 4.48
C ARG A 60 7.54 14.15 3.76
N ALA A 61 6.67 15.14 3.53
CA ALA A 61 5.46 14.92 2.74
C ALA A 61 5.69 15.21 1.26
N VAL A 62 5.01 14.46 0.39
CA VAL A 62 4.90 14.75 -1.05
C VAL A 62 3.44 14.69 -1.47
N GLY A 63 3.04 15.65 -2.31
CA GLY A 63 1.77 15.57 -3.03
C GLY A 63 1.80 14.38 -3.99
N LEU A 64 1.01 13.35 -3.71
CA LEU A 64 0.97 12.13 -4.52
C LEU A 64 -0.46 11.66 -4.69
N ASP A 65 -1.00 11.91 -5.88
CA ASP A 65 -2.19 11.25 -6.38
C ASP A 65 -1.80 10.13 -7.34
N VAL A 66 -2.09 8.91 -6.95
CA VAL A 66 -1.67 7.71 -7.69
C VAL A 66 -2.34 7.62 -9.07
N THR A 67 -3.40 8.39 -9.32
CA THR A 67 -4.08 8.46 -10.63
C THR A 67 -3.59 9.61 -11.51
N VAL A 68 -2.66 10.45 -11.01
CA VAL A 68 -2.18 11.64 -11.73
C VAL A 68 -0.68 11.50 -12.01
N PRO A 69 -0.28 11.14 -13.25
CA PRO A 69 1.11 10.88 -13.61
C PRO A 69 2.10 11.99 -13.24
N ALA A 70 1.68 13.25 -13.38
CA ALA A 70 2.53 14.40 -13.05
C ALA A 70 2.92 14.43 -11.56
N THR A 71 2.03 14.01 -10.66
CA THR A 71 2.34 13.97 -9.22
C THR A 71 3.28 12.82 -8.86
N ILE A 72 3.20 11.71 -9.58
CA ILE A 72 4.10 10.57 -9.43
C ILE A 72 5.52 10.96 -9.85
N GLU A 73 5.65 11.65 -10.98
CA GLU A 73 6.94 12.13 -11.48
C GLU A 73 7.56 13.17 -10.54
N GLU A 74 6.76 14.09 -10.03
CA GLU A 74 7.20 15.10 -9.07
C GLU A 74 7.63 14.47 -7.73
N ALA A 75 6.91 13.45 -7.26
CA ALA A 75 7.32 12.66 -6.09
C ALA A 75 8.65 11.94 -6.35
N ARG A 76 8.83 11.32 -7.53
CA ARG A 76 10.09 10.65 -7.91
C ARG A 76 11.26 11.62 -7.89
N ARG A 77 11.08 12.81 -8.47
CA ARG A 77 12.09 13.89 -8.49
C ARG A 77 12.45 14.31 -7.07
N SER A 78 11.45 14.60 -6.24
CA SER A 78 11.63 15.03 -4.86
C SER A 78 12.39 13.99 -4.02
N ILE A 79 12.02 12.71 -4.10
CA ILE A 79 12.71 11.63 -3.38
C ILE A 79 14.15 11.48 -3.88
N GLY A 80 14.37 11.59 -5.20
CA GLY A 80 15.69 11.60 -5.81
C GLY A 80 16.59 12.72 -5.29
N GLU A 81 16.06 13.92 -5.13
CA GLU A 81 16.79 15.08 -4.61
C GLU A 81 17.12 14.94 -3.11
N TRP A 82 16.17 14.46 -2.31
CA TRP A 82 16.33 14.37 -0.86
C TRP A 82 17.24 13.23 -0.45
N TYR A 83 17.06 12.07 -1.06
CA TYR A 83 17.63 10.82 -0.56
C TYR A 83 18.44 10.04 -1.60
N GLY A 84 18.27 10.35 -2.89
CA GLY A 84 19.03 9.73 -3.97
C GLY A 84 18.64 8.29 -4.31
N ARG A 85 17.79 7.63 -3.51
CA ARG A 85 17.30 6.25 -3.71
C ARG A 85 15.96 6.04 -3.03
N LEU A 86 15.32 4.90 -3.27
CA LEU A 86 14.18 4.41 -2.52
C LEU A 86 14.44 2.96 -2.12
N ASP A 87 14.33 2.64 -0.84
CA ASP A 87 14.60 1.27 -0.34
C ASP A 87 13.30 0.48 -0.12
N VAL A 88 12.20 1.18 0.15
CA VAL A 88 10.87 0.58 0.37
C VAL A 88 9.79 1.39 -0.34
N LEU A 89 8.94 0.72 -1.10
CA LEU A 89 7.68 1.27 -1.60
C LEU A 89 6.52 0.49 -0.96
N VAL A 90 5.65 1.19 -0.24
CA VAL A 90 4.36 0.66 0.24
C VAL A 90 3.24 1.29 -0.56
N ASN A 91 2.67 0.51 -1.49
CA ASN A 91 1.46 0.86 -2.22
C ASN A 91 0.26 0.61 -1.32
N ASN A 92 -0.05 1.59 -0.46
CA ASN A 92 -1.15 1.55 0.51
C ASN A 92 -2.43 2.24 0.01
N ALA A 93 -2.30 3.27 -0.84
CA ALA A 93 -3.44 4.00 -1.37
C ALA A 93 -4.45 3.03 -2.02
N GLY A 94 -5.73 3.18 -1.65
CA GLY A 94 -6.81 2.39 -2.20
C GLY A 94 -8.16 2.92 -1.74
N ILE A 95 -9.20 2.57 -2.50
CA ILE A 95 -10.59 2.92 -2.23
C ILE A 95 -11.48 1.68 -2.34
N SER A 96 -12.66 1.75 -1.74
CA SER A 96 -13.78 0.85 -2.02
C SER A 96 -14.74 1.53 -3.00
N GLY A 97 -15.57 0.75 -3.71
CA GLY A 97 -16.61 1.32 -4.58
C GLY A 97 -17.75 2.00 -3.80
N SER A 98 -17.66 2.03 -2.48
CA SER A 98 -18.71 2.45 -1.56
C SER A 98 -18.30 3.60 -0.65
N GLY A 99 -17.17 4.24 -0.97
CA GLY A 99 -16.60 5.30 -0.14
C GLY A 99 -16.26 4.81 1.27
N ASN A 100 -16.89 5.43 2.27
CA ASN A 100 -16.66 5.15 3.69
C ASN A 100 -17.79 4.31 4.34
N ALA A 101 -18.56 3.56 3.54
CA ALA A 101 -19.61 2.68 4.05
C ALA A 101 -19.04 1.38 4.64
N ALA A 102 -19.77 0.78 5.58
CA ALA A 102 -19.45 -0.56 6.06
C ALA A 102 -19.57 -1.58 4.90
N PRO A 103 -18.83 -2.71 4.90
CA PRO A 103 -18.91 -3.70 3.83
C PRO A 103 -20.32 -4.26 3.57
N GLY A 104 -21.19 -4.24 4.59
CA GLY A 104 -22.60 -4.62 4.46
C GLY A 104 -23.46 -3.62 3.69
N ASP A 105 -23.09 -2.34 3.71
CA ASP A 105 -23.85 -1.25 3.08
C ASP A 105 -23.21 -0.78 1.77
N ALA A 106 -22.23 -1.54 1.29
CA ALA A 106 -21.50 -1.22 0.09
C ALA A 106 -22.42 -1.25 -1.16
N VAL A 107 -22.35 -0.19 -1.96
CA VAL A 107 -23.09 -0.05 -3.22
C VAL A 107 -22.48 -0.87 -4.35
N ASP A 108 -21.21 -1.30 -4.20
CA ASP A 108 -20.52 -2.15 -5.17
C ASP A 108 -20.70 -3.66 -4.90
N ARG A 109 -21.69 -4.06 -4.09
CA ARG A 109 -21.87 -5.47 -3.68
C ARG A 109 -22.51 -6.38 -4.73
N VAL A 110 -23.40 -5.86 -5.55
CA VAL A 110 -24.27 -6.68 -6.41
C VAL A 110 -23.79 -6.60 -7.87
N PRO A 111 -23.16 -7.66 -8.42
CA PRO A 111 -22.56 -7.61 -9.75
C PRO A 111 -23.54 -7.28 -10.89
N SER A 112 -24.81 -7.69 -10.77
CA SER A 112 -25.81 -7.48 -11.82
C SER A 112 -26.32 -6.05 -11.95
N VAL A 113 -26.04 -5.18 -10.97
CA VAL A 113 -26.57 -3.80 -10.94
C VAL A 113 -25.51 -2.77 -10.55
N VAL A 114 -24.25 -3.16 -10.47
CA VAL A 114 -23.16 -2.24 -10.12
C VAL A 114 -23.01 -1.16 -11.20
N ASP A 115 -22.77 0.08 -10.77
CA ASP A 115 -22.40 1.16 -11.67
C ASP A 115 -20.97 0.91 -12.21
N LEU A 116 -20.82 0.88 -13.53
CA LEU A 116 -19.54 0.65 -14.17
C LEU A 116 -18.54 1.78 -13.93
N ASP A 117 -19.00 3.01 -13.69
CA ASP A 117 -18.09 4.13 -13.39
C ASP A 117 -17.45 3.95 -12.01
N VAL A 118 -18.19 3.39 -11.04
CA VAL A 118 -17.63 2.96 -9.74
C VAL A 118 -16.58 1.88 -9.93
N VAL A 119 -16.83 0.89 -10.79
CA VAL A 119 -15.84 -0.16 -11.09
C VAL A 119 -14.57 0.45 -11.70
N ARG A 120 -14.71 1.37 -12.65
CA ARG A 120 -13.57 2.06 -13.29
C ARG A 120 -12.77 2.86 -12.27
N GLU A 121 -13.42 3.65 -11.41
CA GLU A 121 -12.75 4.45 -10.38
C GLU A 121 -11.94 3.57 -9.42
N VAL A 122 -12.52 2.46 -8.95
CA VAL A 122 -11.84 1.51 -8.06
C VAL A 122 -10.62 0.89 -8.74
N PHE A 123 -10.72 0.48 -10.00
CA PHE A 123 -9.59 -0.06 -10.76
C PHE A 123 -8.51 0.99 -11.02
N GLU A 124 -8.91 2.23 -11.29
CA GLU A 124 -8.01 3.37 -11.51
C GLU A 124 -7.08 3.57 -10.32
N VAL A 125 -7.62 3.57 -9.10
CA VAL A 125 -6.80 3.73 -7.89
C VAL A 125 -6.08 2.42 -7.50
N ASN A 126 -6.82 1.32 -7.40
CA ASN A 126 -6.33 0.09 -6.76
C ASN A 126 -5.41 -0.74 -7.67
N VAL A 127 -5.47 -0.54 -8.99
CA VAL A 127 -4.69 -1.33 -9.97
C VAL A 127 -3.81 -0.42 -10.80
N PHE A 128 -4.40 0.48 -11.60
CA PHE A 128 -3.63 1.33 -12.50
C PHE A 128 -2.71 2.29 -11.73
N GLY A 129 -3.18 2.87 -10.63
CA GLY A 129 -2.37 3.72 -9.76
C GLY A 129 -1.19 2.98 -9.14
N VAL A 130 -1.36 1.72 -8.74
CA VAL A 130 -0.25 0.89 -8.22
C VAL A 130 0.78 0.62 -9.32
N ILE A 131 0.34 0.31 -10.54
CA ILE A 131 1.24 0.13 -11.68
C ILE A 131 2.00 1.43 -11.96
N ALA A 132 1.30 2.56 -12.04
CA ALA A 132 1.89 3.86 -12.34
C ALA A 132 2.92 4.30 -11.30
N VAL A 133 2.59 4.18 -10.00
CA VAL A 133 3.53 4.50 -8.92
C VAL A 133 4.73 3.58 -8.93
N THR A 134 4.50 2.26 -9.05
CA THR A 134 5.61 1.29 -9.06
C THR A 134 6.56 1.60 -10.20
N ASN A 135 6.06 1.76 -11.43
CA ASN A 135 6.86 2.15 -12.59
C ASN A 135 7.61 3.46 -12.40
N GLY A 136 6.93 4.49 -11.87
CA GLY A 136 7.54 5.79 -11.59
C GLY A 136 8.67 5.70 -10.55
N MET A 137 8.57 4.79 -9.58
CA MET A 137 9.57 4.65 -8.51
C MET A 137 10.69 3.65 -8.85
N LEU A 138 10.53 2.78 -9.85
CA LEU A 138 11.55 1.79 -10.25
C LEU A 138 12.95 2.38 -10.42
N PRO A 139 13.16 3.54 -11.07
CA PRO A 139 14.49 4.13 -11.20
C PRO A 139 15.17 4.46 -9.86
N LEU A 140 14.39 4.70 -8.79
CA LEU A 140 14.90 4.94 -7.44
C LEU A 140 15.10 3.62 -6.68
N LEU A 141 14.18 2.66 -6.84
CA LEU A 141 14.22 1.33 -6.23
C LEU A 141 15.46 0.55 -6.69
N ARG A 142 15.77 0.60 -7.99
CA ARG A 142 16.97 -0.04 -8.59
C ARG A 142 18.30 0.52 -8.07
N ARG A 143 18.29 1.62 -7.32
CA ARG A 143 19.48 2.19 -6.67
C ARG A 143 19.65 1.72 -5.22
N SER A 144 18.68 0.98 -4.68
CA SER A 144 18.82 0.30 -3.40
C SER A 144 19.58 -1.02 -3.56
N ALA A 145 20.32 -1.43 -2.54
CA ALA A 145 20.99 -2.73 -2.50
C ALA A 145 20.05 -3.91 -2.22
N GLY A 146 18.75 -3.65 -2.01
CA GLY A 146 17.74 -4.67 -1.79
C GLY A 146 16.39 -4.02 -1.53
N ALA A 147 15.74 -3.54 -2.58
CA ALA A 147 14.48 -2.82 -2.44
C ALA A 147 13.32 -3.77 -2.08
N ARG A 148 12.30 -3.24 -1.38
CA ARG A 148 11.08 -3.97 -1.06
C ARG A 148 9.88 -3.19 -1.60
N VAL A 149 8.98 -3.90 -2.28
CA VAL A 149 7.68 -3.38 -2.69
C VAL A 149 6.60 -4.17 -1.98
N VAL A 150 5.75 -3.46 -1.24
CA VAL A 150 4.62 -4.03 -0.51
C VAL A 150 3.33 -3.48 -1.09
N ASN A 151 2.54 -4.34 -1.70
CA ASN A 151 1.24 -4.00 -2.24
C ASN A 151 0.14 -4.37 -1.23
N LEU A 152 -0.61 -3.38 -0.75
CA LEU A 152 -1.73 -3.64 0.15
C LEU A 152 -2.93 -4.12 -0.63
N THR A 153 -3.23 -5.39 -0.43
CA THR A 153 -4.36 -6.09 -1.00
C THR A 153 -5.40 -6.35 0.10
N SER A 154 -6.20 -7.42 -0.02
CA SER A 154 -7.24 -7.81 0.92
C SER A 154 -7.34 -9.34 0.97
N HIS A 155 -7.83 -9.90 2.07
CA HIS A 155 -8.24 -11.31 2.10
C HIS A 155 -9.25 -11.63 0.98
N SER A 156 -10.07 -10.64 0.64
CA SER A 156 -11.06 -10.71 -0.44
C SER A 156 -10.47 -10.74 -1.86
N ALA A 157 -9.14 -10.68 -1.98
CA ALA A 157 -8.43 -10.87 -3.23
C ALA A 157 -8.16 -12.34 -3.57
N SER A 158 -8.23 -13.24 -2.57
CA SER A 158 -8.02 -14.68 -2.81
C SER A 158 -9.23 -15.27 -3.51
N LEU A 159 -9.03 -15.82 -4.72
CA LEU A 159 -10.11 -16.56 -5.38
C LEU A 159 -10.47 -17.83 -4.60
N ALA A 160 -9.50 -18.49 -3.95
CA ALA A 160 -9.77 -19.67 -3.14
C ALA A 160 -10.66 -19.35 -1.92
N LEU A 161 -10.37 -18.28 -1.18
CA LEU A 161 -11.18 -17.87 -0.02
C LEU A 161 -12.56 -17.37 -0.44
N TYR A 162 -12.66 -16.71 -1.60
CA TYR A 162 -13.91 -16.16 -2.10
C TYR A 162 -14.82 -17.22 -2.73
N ALA A 163 -14.24 -18.29 -3.27
CA ALA A 163 -14.98 -19.40 -3.88
C ALA A 163 -15.61 -20.34 -2.85
N ASP A 164 -15.21 -20.28 -1.58
CA ASP A 164 -15.80 -21.09 -0.51
C ASP A 164 -17.16 -20.52 -0.07
N PRO A 165 -18.29 -21.20 -0.38
CA PRO A 165 -19.62 -20.73 -0.02
C PRO A 165 -19.91 -20.84 1.48
N ALA A 166 -19.10 -21.57 2.24
CA ALA A 166 -19.17 -21.65 3.70
C ALA A 166 -18.05 -20.83 4.37
N GLY A 167 -17.21 -20.17 3.56
CA GLY A 167 -16.04 -19.45 4.01
C GLY A 167 -16.38 -18.09 4.64
N PRO A 168 -15.38 -17.44 5.26
CA PRO A 168 -15.55 -16.17 5.97
C PRO A 168 -15.98 -15.01 5.05
N LEU A 169 -15.90 -15.18 3.73
CA LEU A 169 -16.22 -14.16 2.74
C LEU A 169 -17.55 -14.40 2.00
N ALA A 170 -18.23 -15.53 2.25
CA ALA A 170 -19.43 -15.93 1.50
C ALA A 170 -20.56 -14.89 1.55
N GLY A 171 -20.65 -14.13 2.64
CA GLY A 171 -21.65 -13.07 2.83
C GLY A 171 -21.25 -11.69 2.31
N LEU A 172 -20.10 -11.53 1.65
CA LEU A 172 -19.54 -10.23 1.29
C LEU A 172 -19.26 -10.12 -0.22
N PRO A 173 -20.27 -10.28 -1.10
CA PRO A 173 -20.07 -10.12 -2.54
C PRO A 173 -19.62 -8.69 -2.86
N SER A 174 -18.74 -8.55 -3.86
CA SER A 174 -18.19 -7.28 -4.34
C SER A 174 -17.89 -7.38 -5.83
N ALA A 175 -18.36 -6.40 -6.59
CA ALA A 175 -18.22 -6.30 -8.03
C ALA A 175 -17.08 -5.37 -8.46
N ALA A 176 -16.59 -4.49 -7.58
CA ALA A 176 -15.48 -3.58 -7.85
C ALA A 176 -14.27 -3.85 -6.96
N TYR A 177 -14.41 -3.73 -5.64
CA TYR A 177 -13.29 -3.82 -4.71
C TYR A 177 -12.55 -5.17 -4.76
N SER A 178 -13.25 -6.29 -4.54
CA SER A 178 -12.61 -7.63 -4.53
C SER A 178 -11.93 -7.94 -5.87
N PRO A 179 -12.60 -7.78 -7.04
CA PRO A 179 -11.95 -7.96 -8.34
C PRO A 179 -10.71 -7.07 -8.53
N SER A 180 -10.73 -5.82 -8.09
CA SER A 180 -9.57 -4.93 -8.18
C SER A 180 -8.39 -5.43 -7.34
N LYS A 181 -8.65 -6.00 -6.16
CA LYS A 181 -7.59 -6.54 -5.29
C LYS A 181 -7.09 -7.89 -5.81
N THR A 182 -7.93 -8.72 -6.42
CA THR A 182 -7.49 -9.91 -7.16
C THR A 182 -6.61 -9.54 -8.36
N ALA A 183 -6.98 -8.50 -9.11
CA ALA A 183 -6.13 -7.98 -10.20
C ALA A 183 -4.77 -7.47 -9.67
N LEU A 184 -4.77 -6.77 -8.53
CA LEU A 184 -3.54 -6.34 -7.86
C LEU A 184 -2.65 -7.52 -7.41
N ASN A 185 -3.25 -8.63 -6.96
CA ASN A 185 -2.52 -9.87 -6.67
C ASN A 185 -1.79 -10.38 -7.93
N ALA A 186 -2.48 -10.43 -9.07
CA ALA A 186 -1.86 -10.84 -10.33
C ALA A 186 -0.73 -9.89 -10.77
N VAL A 187 -0.94 -8.57 -10.66
CA VAL A 187 0.08 -7.54 -10.96
C VAL A 187 1.30 -7.68 -10.04
N THR A 188 1.10 -7.99 -8.76
CA THR A 188 2.18 -8.24 -7.80
C THR A 188 3.08 -9.39 -8.25
N LEU A 189 2.49 -10.49 -8.72
CA LEU A 189 3.25 -11.63 -9.26
C LEU A 189 4.07 -11.24 -10.50
N GLN A 190 3.53 -10.41 -11.39
CA GLN A 190 4.27 -9.96 -12.58
C GLN A 190 5.50 -9.14 -12.19
N TYR A 191 5.37 -8.17 -11.28
CA TYR A 191 6.51 -7.41 -10.78
C TYR A 191 7.51 -8.29 -10.01
N ALA A 192 7.03 -9.25 -9.23
CA ALA A 192 7.91 -10.19 -8.55
C ALA A 192 8.72 -11.03 -9.56
N ASN A 193 8.11 -11.47 -10.66
CA ASN A 193 8.79 -12.23 -11.70
C ASN A 193 9.84 -11.41 -12.44
N GLU A 194 9.50 -10.15 -12.78
CA GLU A 194 10.42 -9.23 -13.43
C GLU A 194 11.63 -8.91 -12.53
N LEU A 195 11.37 -8.52 -11.29
CA LEU A 195 12.37 -7.85 -10.45
C LEU A 195 13.16 -8.78 -9.53
N ARG A 196 12.79 -10.07 -9.44
CA ARG A 196 13.49 -11.08 -8.61
C ARG A 196 14.97 -11.18 -8.97
N GLY A 197 15.30 -11.12 -10.27
CA GLY A 197 16.69 -11.17 -10.75
C GLY A 197 17.52 -9.94 -10.31
N GLU A 198 16.86 -8.84 -9.96
CA GLU A 198 17.49 -7.62 -9.46
C GLU A 198 17.59 -7.57 -7.92
N GLY A 199 17.16 -8.63 -7.22
CA GLY A 199 17.15 -8.67 -5.75
C GLY A 199 16.07 -7.77 -5.11
N ILE A 200 15.06 -7.36 -5.87
CA ILE A 200 13.93 -6.58 -5.38
C ILE A 200 12.79 -7.54 -5.01
N LEU A 201 12.35 -7.48 -3.75
CA LEU A 201 11.28 -8.35 -3.25
C LEU A 201 9.94 -7.63 -3.36
N VAL A 202 8.95 -8.28 -3.99
CA VAL A 202 7.61 -7.72 -4.23
C VAL A 202 6.58 -8.67 -3.64
N ASN A 203 5.78 -8.23 -2.67
CA ASN A 203 4.76 -9.08 -2.02
C ASN A 203 3.43 -8.36 -1.83
N ALA A 204 2.36 -9.15 -1.81
CA ALA A 204 1.01 -8.72 -1.50
C ALA A 204 0.71 -8.99 -0.02
N VAL A 205 0.16 -7.99 0.67
CA VAL A 205 -0.22 -8.11 2.09
C VAL A 205 -1.69 -7.78 2.29
N ALA A 206 -2.44 -8.70 2.88
CA ALA A 206 -3.79 -8.50 3.39
C ALA A 206 -3.72 -8.08 4.88
N PRO A 207 -4.10 -6.83 5.23
CA PRO A 207 -3.91 -6.30 6.59
C PRO A 207 -4.95 -6.77 7.62
N GLY A 208 -5.93 -7.60 7.20
CA GLY A 208 -7.07 -7.99 8.02
C GLY A 208 -8.23 -6.98 7.96
N PHE A 209 -9.21 -7.14 8.86
CA PHE A 209 -10.39 -6.26 8.92
C PHE A 209 -10.15 -5.11 9.89
N VAL A 210 -9.74 -3.95 9.34
CA VAL A 210 -9.15 -2.85 10.11
C VAL A 210 -10.13 -1.71 10.33
N ASP A 211 -10.16 -1.19 11.55
CA ASP A 211 -10.92 -0.02 11.97
C ASP A 211 -10.39 1.24 11.28
N THR A 212 -10.97 1.55 10.12
CA THR A 212 -10.61 2.67 9.26
C THR A 212 -11.84 3.15 8.50
N GLU A 213 -11.75 4.37 7.97
CA GLU A 213 -12.84 4.98 7.20
C GLU A 213 -13.31 4.12 6.01
N ILE A 214 -12.43 3.38 5.33
CA ILE A 214 -12.80 2.52 4.18
C ILE A 214 -13.78 1.40 4.57
N ASN A 215 -13.79 1.02 5.84
CA ASN A 215 -14.68 0.01 6.42
C ASN A 215 -15.78 0.66 7.29
N GLY A 216 -16.00 1.96 7.18
CA GLY A 216 -16.95 2.68 8.06
C GLY A 216 -16.59 2.64 9.55
N ASN A 217 -15.31 2.41 9.87
CA ASN A 217 -14.81 2.24 11.24
C ASN A 217 -15.46 1.06 12.01
N THR A 218 -15.73 -0.05 11.32
CA THR A 218 -16.32 -1.26 11.91
C THR A 218 -15.33 -2.42 12.04
N GLY A 219 -14.04 -2.17 11.85
CA GLY A 219 -13.01 -3.21 11.87
C GLY A 219 -12.69 -3.72 13.27
N VAL A 220 -12.11 -4.92 13.35
CA VAL A 220 -11.71 -5.56 14.63
C VAL A 220 -10.24 -5.35 14.96
N LEU A 221 -9.43 -4.94 13.98
CA LEU A 221 -8.02 -4.62 14.15
C LEU A 221 -7.83 -3.10 14.16
N SER A 222 -6.93 -2.62 15.02
CA SER A 222 -6.46 -1.23 14.94
C SER A 222 -5.55 -1.03 13.71
N PRO A 223 -5.44 0.21 13.20
CA PRO A 223 -4.46 0.55 12.16
C PRO A 223 -3.02 0.18 12.52
N ALA A 224 -2.65 0.25 13.80
CA ALA A 224 -1.31 -0.13 14.27
C ALA A 224 -1.06 -1.65 14.12
N GLN A 225 -2.03 -2.49 14.50
CA GLN A 225 -1.92 -3.94 14.32
C GLN A 225 -1.80 -4.32 12.84
N ALA A 226 -2.58 -3.67 11.98
CA ALA A 226 -2.48 -3.85 10.54
C ALA A 226 -1.12 -3.43 9.97
N ALA A 227 -0.57 -2.31 10.46
CA ALA A 227 0.73 -1.82 10.03
C ALA A 227 1.88 -2.78 10.34
N GLU A 228 1.83 -3.56 11.44
CA GLU A 228 2.86 -4.55 11.74
C GLU A 228 3.00 -5.61 10.64
N ALA A 229 1.88 -6.07 10.07
CA ALA A 229 1.92 -7.02 8.95
C ALA A 229 2.61 -6.40 7.72
N VAL A 230 2.30 -5.14 7.41
CA VAL A 230 2.90 -4.40 6.28
C VAL A 230 4.40 -4.18 6.51
N VAL A 231 4.77 -3.72 7.70
CA VAL A 231 6.15 -3.40 8.06
C VAL A 231 7.04 -4.64 8.04
N ARG A 232 6.52 -5.80 8.47
CA ARG A 232 7.25 -7.07 8.38
C ARG A 232 7.74 -7.36 6.96
N PHE A 233 6.94 -7.08 5.94
CA PHE A 233 7.33 -7.24 4.53
C PHE A 233 8.23 -6.10 4.02
N ALA A 234 8.05 -4.89 4.53
CA ALA A 234 8.91 -3.74 4.21
C ALA A 234 10.36 -3.93 4.68
N VAL A 235 10.60 -4.73 5.73
CA VAL A 235 11.92 -4.91 6.35
C VAL A 235 12.58 -6.26 6.07
N LEU A 236 12.02 -7.10 5.19
CA LEU A 236 12.56 -8.42 4.86
C LEU A 236 14.06 -8.40 4.50
N GLY A 237 14.79 -9.42 4.93
CA GLY A 237 16.16 -9.67 4.47
C GLY A 237 16.22 -10.06 2.99
N ALA A 238 17.43 -10.20 2.44
CA ALA A 238 17.63 -10.59 1.03
C ALA A 238 17.04 -11.97 0.70
N ASP A 239 17.05 -12.89 1.67
CA ASP A 239 16.49 -14.25 1.55
C ASP A 239 14.96 -14.29 1.79
N GLY A 240 14.31 -13.12 1.88
CA GLY A 240 12.86 -13.03 2.08
C GLY A 240 12.05 -13.52 0.88
N PRO A 241 10.76 -13.85 1.08
CA PRO A 241 9.89 -14.24 -0.02
C PRO A 241 9.71 -13.09 -1.02
N THR A 242 9.44 -13.45 -2.27
CA THR A 242 8.96 -12.52 -3.32
C THR A 242 7.96 -13.25 -4.21
N GLY A 243 6.88 -12.55 -4.56
CA GLY A 243 5.72 -13.10 -5.24
C GLY A 243 4.85 -13.94 -4.28
N GLY A 244 4.78 -13.56 -3.01
CA GLY A 244 3.88 -14.16 -2.03
C GLY A 244 2.67 -13.29 -1.70
N PHE A 245 1.62 -13.93 -1.20
CA PHE A 245 0.43 -13.29 -0.65
C PHE A 245 0.27 -13.67 0.82
N HIS A 246 0.16 -12.69 1.72
CA HIS A 246 0.30 -12.91 3.16
C HIS A 246 -0.66 -12.08 3.99
N SER A 247 -1.07 -12.61 5.14
CA SER A 247 -1.72 -11.88 6.23
C SER A 247 -0.79 -11.76 7.44
N ALA A 248 -1.29 -11.20 8.55
CA ALA A 248 -0.55 -11.18 9.82
C ALA A 248 -0.23 -12.62 10.30
N GLU A 249 -1.14 -13.56 10.06
CA GLU A 249 -1.12 -14.96 10.51
C GLU A 249 -0.24 -15.87 9.63
N GLY A 250 0.03 -15.51 8.38
CA GLY A 250 0.87 -16.33 7.51
C GLY A 250 0.60 -16.15 6.01
N PRO A 251 1.08 -17.09 5.17
CA PRO A 251 0.74 -17.11 3.75
C PRO A 251 -0.75 -17.36 3.54
N LEU A 252 -1.32 -16.71 2.53
CA LEU A 252 -2.68 -16.90 2.06
C LEU A 252 -2.68 -17.60 0.69
N PRO A 253 -3.73 -18.37 0.36
CA PRO A 253 -3.90 -18.85 -1.00
C PRO A 253 -4.21 -17.68 -1.94
N TRP A 254 -3.79 -17.79 -3.20
CA TRP A 254 -4.14 -16.84 -4.25
C TRP A 254 -5.64 -16.86 -4.58
#